data_AF-A0A2U2S8W0-F1
#
_entry.id   AF-A0A2U2S8W0-F1
#
_cell.length_a   1.000
_cell.length_b   1.000
_cell.length_c   1.000
_cell.angle_alpha   90.00
_cell.angle_beta   90.00
_cell.angle_gamma   90.00
#
_symmetry.space_group_name_H-M   'P 1'
#
loop_
_entity.id
_entity.type
_entity.pdbx_description
1 polymer ?
#
loop_
_entity_poly.entity_id
_entity_poly.type
_entity_poly.pdbx_seq_one_letter_code
_entity_poly.pdbx_strand_id
1 'polypeptide(L)'
;GPITLEALTFGALNGLALTGIYAAFVVLNYAVAVRALVGLIPRAFFPVAVVTSIALTFVPVTLRHWQQIRDAQAIRGHRIRGLRDWLPLFLPLLIGGLEHAFQLAEAMTARGFASAPETVGTRRARMVIAAGLPTLLAGWLLWLVWQQRTVGIPLMALGGSMVVASLWWLGRQVPRTTYRPLRWQLRDTALVVASGIAAAAFLVAWPGWDRSSIFFYPYPTLTAPGLSGWIALALGGLLAPVLLIPSARHTSLFHRARVSPDMLKRDAPMPEKWMVASAPSDVAPTVMSCADATRPPVPTGEPR
;
A
#
# COMPACT_ATOMS: atom_id res chain seq x y z
N GLY A 1 -0.60 24.98 40.22
CA GLY A 1 -1.74 25.91 40.23
C GLY A 1 -2.99 25.17 40.67
N PRO A 2 -4.06 25.87 41.09
CA PRO A 2 -5.32 25.24 41.47
C PRO A 2 -5.92 24.45 40.29
N ILE A 3 -6.49 23.27 40.56
CA ILE A 3 -7.20 22.45 39.56
C ILE A 3 -8.56 23.11 39.35
N THR A 4 -8.76 23.78 38.22
CA THR A 4 -10.04 24.39 37.88
C THR A 4 -10.90 23.42 37.04
N LEU A 5 -12.22 23.56 37.10
CA LEU A 5 -13.15 22.71 36.33
C LEU A 5 -12.90 22.85 34.83
N GLU A 6 -12.52 24.03 34.36
CA GLU A 6 -12.14 24.33 32.98
C GLU A 6 -10.91 23.51 32.56
N ALA A 7 -9.89 23.42 33.41
CA ALA A 7 -8.70 22.61 33.15
C ALA A 7 -9.04 21.11 33.06
N LEU A 8 -9.94 20.61 33.91
CA LEU A 8 -10.41 19.22 33.87
C LEU A 8 -11.18 18.91 32.58
N THR A 9 -12.12 19.79 32.18
CA THR A 9 -12.90 19.64 30.93
C THR A 9 -12.01 19.73 29.69
N PHE A 10 -11.05 20.66 29.67
CA PHE A 10 -10.08 20.78 28.59
C PHE A 10 -9.19 19.53 28.46
N GLY A 11 -8.72 18.99 29.59
CA GLY A 11 -7.98 17.72 29.62
C GLY A 11 -8.82 16.55 29.13
N ALA A 12 -10.08 16.45 29.56
CA ALA A 12 -11.00 15.39 29.14
C ALA A 12 -11.32 15.46 27.63
N LEU A 13 -11.58 16.65 27.09
CA LEU A 13 -11.83 16.86 25.66
C LEU A 13 -10.61 16.50 24.79
N ASN A 14 -9.41 16.95 25.19
CA ASN A 14 -8.19 16.58 24.48
C ASN A 14 -7.89 15.07 24.59
N GLY A 15 -8.11 14.47 25.77
CA GLY A 15 -7.97 13.03 25.96
C GLY A 15 -8.93 12.24 25.07
N LEU A 16 -10.17 12.68 24.95
CA LEU A 16 -11.16 12.08 24.04
C LEU A 16 -10.75 12.24 22.57
N ALA A 17 -10.24 13.42 22.18
CA ALA A 17 -9.76 13.67 20.82
C ALA A 17 -8.57 12.77 20.46
N LEU A 18 -7.58 12.65 21.34
CA LEU A 18 -6.43 11.76 21.14
C LEU A 18 -6.85 10.30 21.07
N THR A 19 -7.77 9.88 21.94
CA THR A 19 -8.31 8.52 21.93
C THR A 19 -9.04 8.23 20.62
N GLY A 20 -9.84 9.19 20.12
CA GLY A 20 -10.53 9.08 18.84
C GLY A 20 -9.56 8.95 17.65
N ILE A 21 -8.52 9.79 17.60
CA ILE A 21 -7.48 9.72 16.57
C ILE A 21 -6.74 8.37 16.62
N TYR A 22 -6.36 7.92 17.81
CA TYR A 22 -5.69 6.63 18.00
C TYR A 22 -6.57 5.45 17.58
N ALA A 23 -7.84 5.45 17.99
CA ALA A 23 -8.80 4.43 17.60
C ALA A 23 -8.99 4.39 16.07
N ALA A 24 -9.13 5.55 15.42
CA ALA A 24 -9.22 5.64 13.96
C ALA A 24 -7.96 5.06 13.28
N PHE A 25 -6.77 5.36 13.81
CA PHE A 25 -5.51 4.82 13.30
C PHE A 25 -5.43 3.30 13.44
N VAL A 26 -5.84 2.75 14.59
CA VAL A 26 -5.88 1.30 14.83
C VAL A 26 -6.83 0.60 13.85
N VAL A 27 -8.05 1.12 13.70
CA VAL A 27 -9.04 0.58 12.75
C VAL A 27 -8.50 0.60 11.33
N LEU A 28 -7.87 1.70 10.91
CA LEU A 28 -7.25 1.82 9.59
C LEU A 28 -6.14 0.78 9.39
N ASN A 29 -5.27 0.59 10.38
CA ASN A 29 -4.15 -0.37 10.30
C ASN A 29 -4.64 -1.82 10.17
N TYR A 30 -5.73 -2.17 10.87
CA TYR A 30 -6.34 -3.50 10.76
C TYR A 30 -7.16 -3.68 9.48
N ALA A 31 -7.86 -2.64 9.02
CA ALA A 31 -8.74 -2.73 7.86
C ALA A 31 -7.97 -2.75 6.52
N VAL A 32 -6.82 -2.06 6.45
CA VAL A 32 -6.10 -1.87 5.18
C VAL A 32 -4.79 -2.65 5.17
N ALA A 33 -4.75 -3.72 4.37
CA ALA A 33 -3.52 -4.46 4.15
C ALA A 33 -2.50 -3.62 3.37
N VAL A 34 -1.21 -3.66 3.75
CA VAL A 34 -0.11 -2.91 3.07
C VAL A 34 -0.10 -3.13 1.55
N ARG A 35 -0.37 -4.35 1.08
CA ARG A 35 -0.50 -4.67 -0.36
C ARG A 35 -1.62 -3.90 -1.05
N ALA A 36 -2.72 -3.64 -0.35
CA ALA A 36 -3.83 -2.85 -0.88
C ALA A 36 -3.42 -1.38 -1.07
N LEU A 37 -2.61 -0.80 -0.17
CA LEU A 37 -2.07 0.56 -0.35
C LEU A 37 -1.19 0.65 -1.62
N VAL A 38 -0.35 -0.35 -1.88
CA VAL A 38 0.43 -0.41 -3.13
C VAL A 38 -0.49 -0.48 -4.35
N GLY A 39 -1.63 -1.17 -4.24
CA GLY A 39 -2.67 -1.20 -5.28
C GLY A 39 -3.31 0.15 -5.59
N LEU A 40 -3.34 1.08 -4.63
CA LEU A 40 -3.86 2.45 -4.80
C LEU A 40 -2.89 3.36 -5.57
N ILE A 41 -1.63 2.96 -5.76
CA ILE A 41 -0.67 3.74 -6.54
C ILE A 41 -1.22 3.92 -7.96
N PRO A 42 -1.38 5.18 -8.44
CA PRO A 42 -1.92 5.44 -9.75
C PRO A 42 -1.14 4.73 -10.85
N ARG A 43 -1.83 4.34 -11.94
CA ARG A 43 -1.23 3.63 -13.08
C ARG A 43 -0.06 4.39 -13.71
N ALA A 44 -0.11 5.73 -13.66
CA ALA A 44 0.98 6.62 -14.08
C ALA A 44 2.33 6.32 -13.39
N PHE A 45 2.30 5.83 -12.16
CA PHE A 45 3.49 5.50 -11.37
C PHE A 45 3.77 4.00 -11.35
N PHE A 46 3.52 3.31 -12.47
CA PHE A 46 3.76 1.87 -12.59
C PHE A 46 5.17 1.44 -12.13
N PRO A 47 6.29 2.12 -12.52
CA PRO A 47 7.61 1.74 -12.05
C PRO A 47 7.74 1.78 -10.52
N VAL A 48 7.17 2.81 -9.88
CA VAL A 48 7.14 2.93 -8.43
C VAL A 48 6.36 1.77 -7.81
N ALA A 49 5.17 1.46 -8.35
CA ALA A 49 4.35 0.35 -7.86
C ALA A 49 5.07 -1.01 -7.96
N VAL A 50 5.81 -1.26 -9.05
CA VAL A 50 6.62 -2.48 -9.23
C VAL A 50 7.72 -2.54 -8.17
N VAL A 51 8.52 -1.49 -8.03
CA VAL A 51 9.62 -1.43 -7.04
C VAL A 51 9.09 -1.60 -5.62
N THR A 52 8.01 -0.91 -5.26
CA THR A 52 7.37 -1.05 -3.94
C THR A 52 6.84 -2.47 -3.72
N SER A 53 6.23 -3.10 -4.73
CA SER A 53 5.74 -4.48 -4.63
C SER A 53 6.88 -5.49 -4.43
N ILE A 54 8.00 -5.31 -5.15
CA ILE A 54 9.21 -6.13 -4.97
C ILE A 54 9.76 -5.93 -3.56
N ALA A 55 9.93 -4.69 -3.13
CA ALA A 55 10.43 -4.36 -1.80
C ALA A 55 9.56 -5.01 -0.70
N LEU A 56 8.23 -4.88 -0.79
CA LEU A 56 7.29 -5.46 0.16
C LEU A 56 7.37 -7.00 0.21
N THR A 57 7.66 -7.63 -0.93
CA THR A 57 7.86 -9.09 -1.02
C THR A 57 9.19 -9.51 -0.42
N PHE A 58 10.23 -8.67 -0.52
CA PHE A 58 11.56 -8.92 0.01
C PHE A 58 11.70 -8.70 1.51
N VAL A 59 10.92 -7.79 2.13
CA VAL A 59 10.93 -7.57 3.60
C VAL A 59 10.92 -8.87 4.42
N PRO A 60 9.97 -9.81 4.25
CA PRO A 60 9.96 -11.05 5.04
C PRO A 60 11.13 -11.98 4.71
N VAL A 61 11.68 -11.93 3.49
CA VAL A 61 12.88 -12.70 3.09
C VAL A 61 14.10 -12.14 3.82
N THR A 62 14.28 -10.82 3.79
CA THR A 62 15.37 -10.12 4.47
C THR A 62 15.34 -10.36 5.98
N LEU A 63 14.16 -10.37 6.61
CA LEU A 63 14.03 -10.66 8.05
C LEU A 63 14.46 -12.09 8.39
N ARG A 64 14.13 -13.08 7.55
CA ARG A 64 14.58 -14.47 7.74
C ARG A 64 16.09 -14.60 7.56
N HIS A 65 16.66 -13.97 6.53
CA HIS A 65 18.11 -13.99 6.30
C HIS A 65 18.85 -13.28 7.45
N TRP A 66 18.31 -12.17 7.96
CA TRP A 66 18.85 -11.49 9.13
C TRP A 66 18.91 -12.41 10.36
N GLN A 67 17.82 -13.13 10.64
CA GLN A 67 17.76 -14.09 11.74
C GLN A 67 18.80 -15.21 11.56
N GLN A 68 18.89 -15.80 10.36
CA GLN A 68 19.87 -16.85 10.05
C GLN A 68 21.32 -16.36 10.22
N ILE A 69 21.64 -15.16 9.73
CA ILE A 69 22.98 -14.58 9.89
C ILE A 69 23.26 -14.35 11.37
N ARG A 70 22.31 -13.79 12.12
CA ARG A 70 22.47 -13.54 13.56
C ARG A 70 22.72 -14.83 14.33
N ASP A 71 21.98 -15.89 14.02
CA ASP A 71 22.11 -17.18 14.71
C ASP A 71 23.46 -17.85 14.35
N ALA A 72 23.90 -17.76 13.10
CA ALA A 72 25.22 -18.23 12.68
C ALA A 72 26.37 -17.47 13.38
N GLN A 73 26.23 -16.15 13.57
CA GLN A 73 27.20 -15.34 14.31
C GLN A 73 27.18 -15.65 15.81
N ALA A 74 26.00 -15.93 16.39
CA ALA A 74 25.87 -16.33 17.79
C ALA A 74 26.60 -17.66 18.08
N ILE A 75 26.55 -18.63 17.16
CA ILE A 75 27.33 -19.88 17.26
C ILE A 75 28.84 -19.61 17.26
N ARG A 76 29.30 -18.59 16.54
CA ARG A 76 30.70 -18.15 16.53
C ARG A 76 31.11 -17.35 17.77
N GLY A 77 30.24 -17.25 18.79
CA GLY A 77 30.50 -16.53 20.03
C GLY A 77 30.33 -15.02 19.95
N HIS A 78 29.85 -14.50 18.81
CA HIS A 78 29.64 -13.06 18.62
C HIS A 78 28.44 -12.59 19.44
N ARG A 79 28.66 -11.66 20.37
CA ARG A 79 27.58 -11.03 21.17
C ARG A 79 27.45 -9.57 20.75
N ILE A 80 26.24 -9.17 20.35
CA ILE A 80 25.95 -7.79 19.95
C ILE A 80 26.01 -6.90 21.19
N ARG A 81 27.08 -6.11 21.35
CA ARG A 81 27.26 -5.20 22.48
C ARG A 81 27.45 -3.74 22.05
N GLY A 82 27.92 -3.50 20.83
CA GLY A 82 28.10 -2.14 20.31
C GLY A 82 27.81 -2.00 18.81
N LEU A 83 27.86 -0.74 18.32
CA LEU A 83 27.64 -0.41 16.92
C LEU A 83 28.62 -1.11 15.96
N ARG A 84 29.86 -1.34 16.41
CA ARG A 84 30.91 -2.00 15.60
C ARG A 84 30.62 -3.48 15.34
N ASP A 85 29.78 -4.10 16.18
CA ASP A 85 29.40 -5.51 16.08
C ASP A 85 28.33 -5.78 15.02
N TRP A 86 27.79 -4.72 14.38
CA TRP A 86 26.76 -4.84 13.35
C TRP A 86 27.33 -5.13 11.96
N LEU A 87 28.58 -4.74 11.69
CA LEU A 87 29.21 -4.92 10.38
C LEU A 87 29.21 -6.39 9.91
N PRO A 88 29.53 -7.39 10.76
CA PRO A 88 29.47 -8.80 10.39
C PRO A 88 28.05 -9.33 10.07
N LEU A 89 27.00 -8.63 10.50
CA LEU A 89 25.61 -8.99 10.19
C LEU A 89 25.13 -8.29 8.91
N PHE A 90 25.48 -7.01 8.75
CA PHE A 90 25.08 -6.23 7.58
C PHE A 90 25.80 -6.63 6.30
N LEU A 91 27.11 -6.90 6.36
CA LEU A 91 27.89 -7.18 5.15
C LEU A 91 27.37 -8.43 4.42
N PRO A 92 27.12 -9.58 5.07
CA PRO A 92 26.53 -10.75 4.40
C PRO A 92 25.10 -10.50 3.90
N LEU A 93 24.30 -9.71 4.63
CA LEU A 93 22.95 -9.37 4.21
C LEU A 93 22.95 -8.51 2.94
N LEU A 94 23.88 -7.55 2.83
CA LEU A 94 24.03 -6.71 1.64
C LEU A 94 24.50 -7.52 0.44
N ILE A 95 25.51 -8.38 0.61
CA ILE A 95 26.01 -9.23 -0.47
C ILE A 95 24.91 -10.18 -0.95
N GLY A 96 24.21 -10.85 -0.02
CA GLY A 96 23.08 -11.71 -0.37
C GLY A 96 21.91 -10.95 -1.00
N GLY A 97 21.63 -9.72 -0.54
CA GLY A 97 20.62 -8.85 -1.12
C GLY A 97 20.96 -8.41 -2.56
N LEU A 98 22.23 -8.10 -2.82
CA LEU A 98 22.72 -7.74 -4.16
C LEU A 98 22.64 -8.92 -5.14
N GLU A 99 23.05 -10.11 -4.70
CA GLU A 99 22.93 -11.34 -5.49
C GLU A 99 21.48 -11.60 -5.90
N HIS A 100 20.54 -11.53 -4.95
CA HIS A 100 19.12 -11.66 -5.24
C HIS A 100 18.57 -10.55 -6.15
N ALA A 101 19.08 -9.32 -6.02
CA ALA A 101 18.69 -8.22 -6.89
C ALA A 101 19.16 -8.45 -8.33
N PHE A 102 20.40 -8.96 -8.54
CA PHE A 102 20.89 -9.33 -9.87
C PHE A 102 20.09 -10.47 -10.49
N GLN A 103 19.83 -11.54 -9.74
CA GLN A 103 18.99 -12.65 -10.19
C GLN A 103 17.59 -12.18 -10.59
N LEU A 104 16.99 -11.27 -9.81
CA LEU A 104 15.69 -10.70 -10.14
C LEU A 104 15.76 -9.82 -11.39
N ALA A 105 16.80 -8.99 -11.52
CA ALA A 105 17.00 -8.13 -12.69
C ALA A 105 17.20 -8.95 -13.98
N GLU A 106 17.97 -10.03 -13.93
CA GLU A 106 18.14 -10.97 -15.05
C GLU A 106 16.81 -11.62 -15.44
N ALA A 107 16.07 -12.15 -14.46
CA ALA A 107 14.75 -12.74 -14.71
C ALA A 107 13.73 -11.72 -15.25
N MET A 108 13.79 -10.47 -14.79
CA MET A 108 12.95 -9.39 -15.29
C MET A 108 13.34 -8.98 -16.71
N THR A 109 14.62 -8.93 -17.02
CA THR A 109 15.12 -8.64 -18.37
C THR A 109 14.71 -9.73 -19.35
N ALA A 110 14.84 -11.00 -18.99
CA ALA A 110 14.39 -12.13 -19.81
C ALA A 110 12.88 -12.14 -20.08
N ARG A 111 12.07 -11.61 -19.14
CA ARG A 111 10.62 -11.44 -19.29
C ARG A 111 10.22 -10.16 -20.05
N GLY A 112 11.19 -9.35 -20.50
CA GLY A 112 10.95 -8.13 -21.28
C GLY A 112 10.64 -6.87 -20.46
N PHE A 113 10.87 -6.86 -19.14
CA PHE A 113 10.64 -5.66 -18.31
C PHE A 113 11.67 -4.55 -18.55
N ALA A 114 12.83 -4.85 -19.14
CA ALA A 114 13.87 -3.88 -19.43
C ALA A 114 13.53 -2.93 -20.60
N SER A 115 12.48 -3.23 -21.37
CA SER A 115 12.12 -2.51 -22.59
C SER A 115 10.70 -1.99 -22.49
N ALA A 116 10.48 -0.98 -21.64
CA ALA A 116 9.29 -0.13 -21.77
C ALA A 116 9.63 0.98 -22.79
N PRO A 117 9.25 0.86 -24.07
CA PRO A 117 9.53 1.91 -25.03
C PRO A 117 8.86 3.22 -24.59
N GLU A 118 9.66 4.29 -24.53
CA GLU A 118 9.18 5.66 -24.42
C GLU A 118 8.25 5.94 -25.61
N THR A 119 6.94 5.85 -25.39
CA THR A 119 5.98 6.12 -26.45
C THR A 119 5.85 7.64 -26.64
N VAL A 120 5.40 8.07 -27.82
CA VAL A 120 5.08 9.50 -28.05
C VAL A 120 4.07 10.01 -27.00
N GLY A 121 3.22 9.13 -26.47
CA GLY A 121 2.30 9.39 -25.37
C GLY A 121 2.98 9.72 -24.04
N THR A 122 4.03 8.99 -23.65
CA THR A 122 4.77 9.25 -22.39
C THR A 122 5.52 10.58 -22.46
N ARG A 123 6.16 10.88 -23.59
CA ARG A 123 6.86 12.15 -23.81
C ARG A 123 5.92 13.36 -23.73
N ARG A 124 4.76 13.29 -24.40
CA ARG A 124 3.73 14.35 -24.33
C ARG A 124 3.19 14.53 -22.91
N ALA A 125 2.87 13.44 -22.21
CA ALA A 125 2.40 13.51 -20.82
C ALA A 125 3.43 14.16 -19.89
N ARG A 126 4.72 13.83 -20.07
CA ARG A 126 5.83 14.45 -19.31
C ARG A 126 5.92 15.96 -19.56
N MET A 127 5.76 16.40 -20.81
CA MET A 127 5.71 17.83 -21.15
C MET A 127 4.49 18.53 -20.53
N VAL A 128 3.31 17.90 -20.59
CA VAL A 128 2.08 18.46 -19.99
C VAL A 128 2.21 18.56 -18.47
N ILE A 129 2.82 17.58 -17.79
CA ILE A 129 3.09 17.66 -16.35
C ILE A 129 4.12 18.76 -16.05
N ALA A 130 5.19 18.82 -16.83
CA ALA A 130 6.24 19.82 -16.69
C ALA A 130 5.71 21.25 -16.93
N ALA A 131 4.66 21.43 -17.74
CA ALA A 131 3.98 22.70 -17.94
C ALA A 131 2.90 22.96 -16.88
N GLY A 132 2.15 21.94 -16.46
CA GLY A 132 1.08 22.08 -15.47
C GLY A 132 1.58 22.42 -14.07
N LEU A 133 2.74 21.86 -13.65
CA LEU A 133 3.37 22.18 -12.36
C LEU A 133 3.67 23.67 -12.17
N PRO A 134 4.41 24.34 -13.07
CA PRO A 134 4.69 25.77 -12.94
C PRO A 134 3.43 26.62 -13.06
N THR A 135 2.43 26.22 -13.87
CA THR A 135 1.13 26.92 -13.92
C THR A 135 0.39 26.84 -12.58
N LEU A 136 0.36 25.66 -11.95
CA LEU A 136 -0.25 25.47 -10.63
C LEU A 136 0.50 26.27 -9.56
N LEU A 137 1.83 26.24 -9.60
CA LEU A 137 2.69 26.96 -8.67
C LEU A 137 2.56 28.48 -8.84
N ALA A 138 2.47 28.96 -10.07
CA ALA A 138 2.19 30.37 -10.36
C ALA A 138 0.81 30.79 -9.83
N GLY A 139 -0.24 29.98 -10.03
CA GLY A 139 -1.56 30.23 -9.48
C GLY A 139 -1.57 30.30 -7.95
N TRP A 140 -0.84 29.40 -7.29
CA TRP A 140 -0.65 29.43 -5.83
C TRP A 140 0.07 30.72 -5.41
N LEU A 141 1.18 31.06 -6.07
CA LEU A 141 1.97 32.23 -5.72
C LEU A 141 1.17 33.54 -5.90
N LEU A 142 0.37 33.65 -6.95
CA LEU A 142 -0.54 34.79 -7.18
C LEU A 142 -1.59 34.93 -6.07
N TRP A 143 -2.14 33.80 -5.60
CA TRP A 143 -3.08 33.79 -4.50
C TRP A 143 -2.43 34.22 -3.18
N LEU A 144 -1.24 33.69 -2.89
CA LEU A 144 -0.57 33.86 -1.59
C LEU A 144 0.13 35.22 -1.46
N VAL A 145 0.87 35.66 -2.48
CA VAL A 145 1.71 36.86 -2.44
C VAL A 145 0.93 38.10 -2.87
N TRP A 146 0.12 38.00 -3.92
CA TRP A 146 -0.55 39.15 -4.53
C TRP A 146 -2.03 39.30 -4.16
N GLN A 147 -2.59 38.41 -3.31
CA GLN A 147 -4.00 38.45 -2.86
C GLN A 147 -5.05 38.49 -4.00
N GLN A 148 -4.65 38.21 -5.24
CA GLN A 148 -5.51 38.19 -6.43
C GLN A 148 -6.31 36.89 -6.50
N ARG A 149 -7.27 36.73 -5.58
CA ARG A 149 -8.11 35.51 -5.46
C ARG A 149 -8.83 35.15 -6.75
N THR A 150 -9.31 36.14 -7.50
CA THR A 150 -10.09 35.95 -8.73
C THR A 150 -9.27 35.34 -9.87
N VAL A 151 -7.96 35.61 -9.94
CA VAL A 151 -7.06 35.09 -10.98
C VAL A 151 -6.30 33.85 -10.51
N GLY A 152 -5.92 33.81 -9.23
CA GLY A 152 -5.19 32.68 -8.66
C GLY A 152 -5.98 31.38 -8.69
N ILE A 153 -7.26 31.40 -8.27
CA ILE A 153 -8.12 30.21 -8.22
C ILE A 153 -8.30 29.54 -9.60
N PRO A 154 -8.72 30.25 -10.68
CA PRO A 154 -8.88 29.61 -11.98
C PRO A 154 -7.56 29.11 -12.55
N LEU A 155 -6.44 29.81 -12.31
CA LEU A 155 -5.13 29.38 -12.78
C LEU A 155 -4.64 28.11 -12.06
N MET A 156 -4.88 28.00 -10.74
CA MET A 156 -4.64 26.78 -9.97
C MET A 156 -5.53 25.62 -10.43
N ALA A 157 -6.81 25.89 -10.71
CA ALA A 157 -7.74 24.89 -11.23
C ALA A 157 -7.30 24.39 -12.62
N LEU A 158 -6.81 25.30 -13.48
CA LEU A 158 -6.30 24.96 -14.81
C LEU A 158 -5.01 24.14 -14.71
N GLY A 159 -4.02 24.58 -13.93
CA GLY A 159 -2.79 23.80 -13.68
C GLY A 159 -3.08 22.43 -13.06
N GLY A 160 -3.99 22.38 -12.09
CA GLY A 160 -4.45 21.13 -11.46
C GLY A 160 -5.13 20.19 -12.44
N SER A 161 -6.03 20.70 -13.28
CA SER A 161 -6.72 19.88 -14.29
C SER A 161 -5.75 19.36 -15.36
N MET A 162 -4.74 20.14 -15.80
CA MET A 162 -3.70 19.66 -16.71
C MET A 162 -2.88 18.52 -16.09
N VAL A 163 -2.52 18.63 -14.80
CA VAL A 163 -1.80 17.57 -14.09
C VAL A 163 -2.66 16.30 -13.99
N VAL A 164 -3.91 16.43 -13.52
CA VAL A 164 -4.85 15.29 -13.39
C VAL A 164 -5.12 14.62 -14.74
N ALA A 165 -5.37 15.40 -15.79
CA ALA A 165 -5.61 14.91 -17.14
C ALA A 165 -4.38 14.17 -17.69
N SER A 166 -3.18 14.68 -17.45
CA SER A 166 -1.94 14.01 -17.86
C SER A 166 -1.74 12.68 -17.13
N LEU A 167 -1.94 12.65 -15.81
CA LEU A 167 -1.88 11.40 -15.03
C LEU A 167 -2.93 10.39 -15.50
N TRP A 168 -4.14 10.86 -15.83
CA TRP A 168 -5.20 10.00 -16.32
C TRP A 168 -4.87 9.41 -17.70
N TRP A 169 -4.36 10.21 -18.63
CA TRP A 169 -3.94 9.74 -19.95
C TRP A 169 -2.78 8.75 -19.83
N LEU A 170 -1.76 9.07 -19.03
CA LEU A 170 -0.63 8.18 -18.76
C LEU A 170 -1.11 6.86 -18.12
N GLY A 171 -2.11 6.93 -17.24
CA GLY A 171 -2.70 5.77 -16.60
C GLY A 171 -3.51 4.85 -17.52
N ARG A 172 -4.09 5.37 -18.62
CA ARG A 172 -4.82 4.55 -19.60
C ARG A 172 -3.89 3.73 -20.50
N GLN A 173 -2.65 4.18 -20.70
CA GLN A 173 -1.68 3.53 -21.58
C GLN A 173 -1.04 2.28 -20.96
N VAL A 174 -1.14 2.08 -19.64
CA VAL A 174 -0.58 0.92 -18.94
C VAL A 174 -1.68 -0.12 -18.68
N PRO A 175 -1.77 -1.20 -19.47
CA PRO A 175 -2.69 -2.29 -19.19
C PRO A 175 -2.26 -3.01 -17.91
N ARG A 176 -3.14 -3.07 -16.90
CA ARG A 176 -2.96 -3.92 -15.71
C ARG A 176 -3.79 -5.19 -15.89
N THR A 177 -3.15 -6.35 -15.86
CA THR A 177 -3.84 -7.63 -15.66
C THR A 177 -3.95 -7.89 -14.17
N THR A 178 -5.16 -8.16 -13.68
CA THR A 178 -5.40 -8.42 -12.25
C THR A 178 -5.88 -9.85 -12.11
N TYR A 179 -5.11 -10.68 -11.38
CA TYR A 179 -5.40 -12.10 -11.20
C TYR A 179 -6.73 -12.36 -10.47
N ARG A 180 -7.13 -11.47 -9.54
CA ARG A 180 -8.43 -11.53 -8.85
C ARG A 180 -9.03 -10.14 -8.71
N PRO A 181 -9.97 -9.74 -9.58
CA PRO A 181 -10.59 -8.42 -9.48
C PRO A 181 -11.43 -8.31 -8.21
N LEU A 182 -11.29 -7.21 -7.46
CA LEU A 182 -12.28 -6.83 -6.46
C LEU A 182 -13.57 -6.47 -7.19
N ARG A 183 -14.67 -7.16 -6.87
CA ARG A 183 -15.99 -6.83 -7.40
C ARG A 183 -16.54 -5.67 -6.60
N TRP A 184 -16.58 -4.48 -7.21
CA TRP A 184 -17.17 -3.29 -6.62
C TRP A 184 -18.68 -3.51 -6.45
N GLN A 185 -19.17 -3.48 -5.22
CA GLN A 185 -20.60 -3.64 -4.93
C GLN A 185 -21.29 -2.27 -4.85
N LEU A 186 -22.61 -2.24 -5.06
CA LEU A 186 -23.41 -1.02 -4.93
C LEU A 186 -23.30 -0.41 -3.51
N ARG A 187 -23.09 -1.27 -2.50
CA ARG A 187 -22.84 -0.89 -1.11
C ARG A 187 -21.52 -0.14 -0.93
N ASP A 188 -20.49 -0.55 -1.67
CA ASP A 188 -19.17 0.10 -1.63
C ASP A 188 -19.28 1.51 -2.22
N THR A 189 -20.02 1.69 -3.32
CA THR A 189 -20.33 3.03 -3.85
C THR A 189 -21.09 3.89 -2.85
N ALA A 190 -22.12 3.35 -2.18
CA ALA A 190 -22.88 4.11 -1.19
C ALA A 190 -21.99 4.55 -0.01
N LEU A 191 -21.10 3.67 0.45
CA LEU A 191 -20.13 3.96 1.51
C LEU A 191 -19.12 5.05 1.10
N VAL A 192 -18.60 4.97 -0.12
CA VAL A 192 -17.64 5.95 -0.67
C VAL A 192 -18.32 7.31 -0.86
N VAL A 193 -19.55 7.34 -1.35
CA VAL A 193 -20.31 8.58 -1.50
C VAL A 193 -20.64 9.18 -0.13
N ALA A 194 -21.12 8.38 0.84
CA ALA A 194 -21.43 8.86 2.19
C ALA A 194 -20.18 9.41 2.91
N SER A 195 -19.05 8.68 2.84
CA SER A 195 -17.78 9.13 3.41
C SER A 195 -17.21 10.36 2.68
N GLY A 196 -17.37 10.44 1.36
CA GLY A 196 -17.00 11.61 0.56
C GLY A 196 -17.83 12.85 0.91
N ILE A 197 -19.14 12.70 1.10
CA ILE A 197 -20.04 13.79 1.55
C ILE A 197 -19.64 14.24 2.96
N ALA A 198 -19.40 13.30 3.89
CA ALA A 198 -18.96 13.64 5.23
C ALA A 198 -17.60 14.38 5.20
N ALA A 199 -16.62 13.90 4.43
CA ALA A 199 -15.34 14.58 4.27
C ALA A 199 -15.49 15.96 3.63
N ALA A 200 -16.32 16.12 2.60
CA ALA A 200 -16.57 17.40 1.93
C ALA A 200 -17.29 18.40 2.85
N ALA A 201 -18.21 17.94 3.69
CA ALA A 201 -18.82 18.74 4.73
C ALA A 201 -17.76 19.32 5.67
N PHE A 202 -16.84 18.50 6.20
CA PHE A 202 -15.82 18.97 7.14
C PHE A 202 -14.67 19.78 6.48
N LEU A 203 -14.25 19.44 5.25
CA LEU A 203 -13.06 20.02 4.62
C LEU A 203 -13.34 21.28 3.78
N VAL A 204 -14.51 21.38 3.15
CA VAL A 204 -14.80 22.52 2.26
C VAL A 204 -15.25 23.73 3.08
N ALA A 205 -14.76 24.91 2.73
CA ALA A 205 -15.23 26.17 3.32
C ALA A 205 -16.54 26.59 2.64
N TRP A 206 -17.66 26.05 3.11
CA TRP A 206 -18.97 26.43 2.57
C TRP A 206 -19.26 27.88 2.97
N PRO A 207 -19.51 28.78 2.01
CA PRO A 207 -19.90 30.16 2.32
C PRO A 207 -21.20 30.16 3.14
N GLY A 208 -21.18 30.71 4.35
CA GLY A 208 -22.34 30.73 5.26
C GLY A 208 -22.35 29.66 6.37
N TRP A 209 -21.35 28.77 6.44
CA TRP A 209 -21.15 27.92 7.61
C TRP A 209 -20.35 28.65 8.70
N ASP A 210 -21.00 28.89 9.83
CA ASP A 210 -20.36 29.48 11.01
C ASP A 210 -19.43 28.45 11.67
N ARG A 211 -18.14 28.51 11.30
CA ARG A 211 -17.07 27.60 11.78
C ARG A 211 -16.72 27.78 13.25
N SER A 212 -17.28 28.81 13.91
CA SER A 212 -17.12 29.03 15.35
C SER A 212 -17.55 27.82 16.20
N SER A 213 -18.49 27.03 15.69
CA SER A 213 -18.98 25.80 16.33
C SER A 213 -18.06 24.57 16.22
N ILE A 214 -17.08 24.58 15.30
CA ILE A 214 -16.14 23.46 15.10
C ILE A 214 -14.98 23.52 16.12
N PHE A 215 -14.62 24.73 16.56
CA PHE A 215 -13.55 24.97 17.52
C PHE A 215 -14.12 25.34 18.89
N PHE A 216 -14.38 24.34 19.72
CA PHE A 216 -14.77 24.57 21.11
C PHE A 216 -13.55 24.86 21.99
N TYR A 217 -13.50 26.05 22.57
CA TYR A 217 -12.47 26.44 23.53
C TYR A 217 -13.12 26.68 24.91
N PRO A 218 -12.93 25.78 25.90
CA PRO A 218 -13.60 25.86 27.21
C PRO A 218 -13.11 26.96 28.14
N TYR A 219 -12.05 27.69 27.79
CA TYR A 219 -11.61 28.89 28.53
C TYR A 219 -12.22 30.15 27.91
N PRO A 220 -12.63 31.19 28.66
CA PRO A 220 -12.58 31.37 30.12
C PRO A 220 -13.91 31.14 30.87
N THR A 221 -15.02 30.87 30.16
CA THR A 221 -16.32 30.52 30.79
C THR A 221 -16.89 29.28 30.12
N LEU A 222 -17.35 28.33 30.95
CA LEU A 222 -17.99 27.10 30.47
C LEU A 222 -19.33 27.45 29.80
N THR A 223 -19.31 27.55 28.48
CA THR A 223 -20.50 27.75 27.65
C THR A 223 -20.77 26.48 26.85
N ALA A 224 -22.03 26.13 26.63
CA ALA A 224 -22.35 24.96 25.81
C ALA A 224 -22.01 25.27 24.34
N PRO A 225 -21.33 24.35 23.61
CA PRO A 225 -21.05 24.57 22.20
C PRO A 225 -22.35 24.68 21.41
N GLY A 226 -22.47 25.71 20.58
CA GLY A 226 -23.57 25.82 19.62
C GLY A 226 -23.46 24.70 18.60
N LEU A 227 -24.29 23.67 18.71
CA LEU A 227 -24.32 22.57 17.74
C LEU A 227 -25.16 23.01 16.54
N SER A 228 -24.52 23.36 15.43
CA SER A 228 -25.28 23.62 14.19
C SER A 228 -25.88 22.31 13.68
N GLY A 229 -27.16 22.33 13.29
CA GLY A 229 -27.87 21.12 12.81
C GLY A 229 -27.21 20.48 11.58
N TRP A 230 -26.46 21.26 10.80
CA TRP A 230 -25.67 20.79 9.66
C TRP A 230 -24.45 19.97 10.07
N ILE A 231 -23.74 20.36 11.14
CA ILE A 231 -22.64 19.57 11.69
C ILE A 231 -23.17 18.27 12.31
N ALA A 232 -24.32 18.33 12.99
CA ALA A 232 -24.98 17.15 13.53
C ALA A 232 -25.37 16.15 12.41
N LEU A 233 -25.90 16.64 11.30
CA LEU A 233 -26.19 15.84 10.11
C LEU A 233 -24.91 15.26 9.47
N ALA A 234 -23.83 16.03 9.39
CA ALA A 234 -22.54 15.57 8.86
C ALA A 234 -21.92 14.47 9.75
N LEU A 235 -21.96 14.63 11.08
CA LEU A 235 -21.58 13.59 12.05
C LEU A 235 -22.48 12.36 11.95
N GLY A 236 -23.79 12.54 11.76
CA GLY A 236 -24.73 11.45 11.50
C GLY A 236 -24.40 10.69 10.21
N GLY A 237 -23.95 11.38 9.17
CA GLY A 237 -23.45 10.76 7.93
C GLY A 237 -22.22 9.87 8.16
N LEU A 238 -21.39 10.20 9.14
CA LEU A 238 -20.23 9.37 9.54
C LEU A 238 -20.66 8.05 10.22
N LEU A 239 -21.90 7.94 10.71
CA LEU A 239 -22.48 6.70 11.24
C LEU A 239 -23.11 5.81 10.17
N ALA A 240 -23.25 6.30 8.93
CA ALA A 240 -23.77 5.50 7.81
C ALA A 240 -23.04 4.15 7.57
N PRO A 241 -21.69 4.05 7.72
CA PRO A 241 -20.98 2.79 7.64
C PRO A 241 -21.48 1.74 8.64
N VAL A 242 -21.77 2.15 9.87
CA VAL A 242 -22.21 1.24 10.94
C VAL A 242 -23.57 0.64 10.62
N LEU A 243 -24.46 1.40 9.96
CA LEU A 243 -25.78 0.95 9.57
C LEU A 243 -25.77 0.05 8.33
N LEU A 244 -24.78 0.22 7.45
CA LEU A 244 -24.68 -0.49 6.17
C LEU A 244 -23.86 -1.79 6.24
N ILE A 245 -23.05 -1.98 7.28
CA ILE A 245 -22.34 -3.24 7.53
C ILE A 245 -23.38 -4.27 8.02
N PRO A 246 -23.77 -5.28 7.21
CA PRO A 246 -24.51 -6.40 7.78
C PRO A 246 -23.61 -7.02 8.85
N SER A 247 -24.19 -7.38 9.99
CA SER A 247 -23.54 -8.10 11.08
C SER A 247 -22.98 -9.45 10.57
N ALA A 248 -21.88 -9.41 9.84
CA ALA A 248 -21.22 -10.55 9.25
C ALA A 248 -20.43 -11.21 10.37
N ARG A 249 -21.15 -12.04 11.13
CA ARG A 249 -20.70 -13.15 11.97
C ARG A 249 -19.19 -13.15 12.23
N HIS A 250 -18.83 -12.52 13.33
CA HIS A 250 -17.49 -12.47 13.93
C HIS A 250 -17.04 -13.84 14.48
N THR A 251 -17.30 -14.96 13.79
CA THR A 251 -17.14 -16.32 14.37
C THR A 251 -16.14 -17.23 13.64
N SER A 252 -15.31 -16.75 12.71
CA SER A 252 -14.33 -17.64 12.05
C SER A 252 -12.89 -17.12 11.93
N LEU A 253 -12.59 -15.87 12.33
CA LEU A 253 -11.23 -15.32 12.17
C LEU A 253 -10.27 -15.57 13.35
N PHE A 254 -10.73 -16.13 14.47
CA PHE A 254 -9.86 -16.49 15.60
C PHE A 254 -9.23 -17.90 15.51
N HIS A 255 -9.49 -18.67 14.46
CA HIS A 255 -8.96 -20.05 14.38
C HIS A 255 -7.54 -20.17 13.77
N ARG A 256 -6.85 -19.06 13.51
CA ARG A 256 -5.53 -19.07 12.84
C ARG A 256 -4.38 -18.56 13.72
N ALA A 257 -4.29 -19.03 14.96
CA ALA A 257 -3.10 -18.85 15.80
C ALA A 257 -2.90 -19.97 16.84
N ARG A 258 -3.38 -21.19 16.57
CA ARG A 258 -2.82 -22.38 17.24
C ARG A 258 -1.89 -23.06 16.26
N VAL A 259 -0.60 -22.76 16.40
CA VAL A 259 0.47 -23.63 15.93
C VAL A 259 0.16 -25.01 16.53
N SER A 260 -0.20 -25.98 15.70
CA SER A 260 -0.35 -27.37 16.15
C SER A 260 0.98 -27.83 16.74
N PRO A 261 1.01 -28.29 18.01
CA PRO A 261 2.23 -28.82 18.65
C PRO A 261 2.85 -30.02 17.91
N ASP A 262 2.12 -30.63 16.98
CA ASP A 262 2.57 -31.80 16.22
C ASP A 262 3.63 -31.53 15.14
N MET A 263 3.84 -30.27 14.72
CA MET A 263 4.88 -29.96 13.71
C MET A 263 6.30 -29.99 14.28
N LEU A 264 6.47 -29.92 15.61
CA LEU A 264 7.77 -30.07 16.28
C LEU A 264 8.24 -31.53 16.43
N LYS A 265 7.43 -32.50 15.98
CA LYS A 265 7.75 -33.94 16.09
C LYS A 265 8.27 -34.57 14.79
N ARG A 266 8.35 -33.80 13.69
CA ARG A 266 8.86 -34.29 12.39
C ARG A 266 10.38 -34.22 12.22
N ASP A 267 11.07 -33.51 13.11
CA ASP A 267 12.54 -33.36 13.06
C ASP A 267 13.28 -34.36 13.99
N ALA A 268 12.60 -35.40 14.46
CA ALA A 268 13.26 -36.52 15.11
C ALA A 268 14.04 -37.34 14.05
N PRO A 269 15.28 -37.80 14.34
CA PRO A 269 16.03 -38.62 13.41
C PRO A 269 15.22 -39.87 13.06
N MET A 270 15.04 -40.04 11.76
CA MET A 270 14.27 -41.09 11.13
C MET A 270 14.90 -42.48 11.50
N PRO A 271 14.19 -43.43 12.15
CA PRO A 271 14.73 -44.77 12.43
C PRO A 271 15.03 -45.61 11.17
N GLU A 272 16.30 -45.96 11.00
CA GLU A 272 17.03 -46.80 10.00
C GLU A 272 16.30 -47.93 9.22
N LYS A 273 15.06 -48.28 9.54
CA LYS A 273 14.37 -49.49 9.08
C LYS A 273 13.77 -49.43 7.66
N TRP A 274 13.81 -48.30 6.96
CA TRP A 274 13.21 -48.18 5.62
C TRP A 274 14.22 -48.03 4.48
N MET A 275 15.51 -48.23 4.74
CA MET A 275 16.55 -48.14 3.71
C MET A 275 16.70 -49.42 2.86
N VAL A 276 15.91 -50.48 3.14
CA VAL A 276 15.98 -51.76 2.43
C VAL A 276 14.59 -52.32 2.15
N ALA A 277 13.86 -51.76 1.17
CA ALA A 277 12.80 -52.47 0.46
C ALA A 277 12.20 -51.61 -0.66
N SER A 278 12.72 -51.76 -1.88
CA SER A 278 11.93 -51.96 -3.11
C SER A 278 12.78 -51.66 -4.35
N ALA A 279 13.53 -52.65 -4.81
CA ALA A 279 13.79 -52.83 -6.24
C ALA A 279 12.90 -53.98 -6.71
N PRO A 280 12.26 -53.85 -7.87
CA PRO A 280 12.17 -54.99 -8.77
C PRO A 280 12.77 -54.66 -10.13
N SER A 281 13.59 -55.58 -10.58
CA SER A 281 14.19 -55.72 -11.90
C SER A 281 13.17 -56.20 -12.93
N ASP A 282 13.47 -55.85 -14.19
CA ASP A 282 13.03 -56.47 -15.46
C ASP A 282 11.59 -56.23 -15.95
N VAL A 283 11.44 -55.55 -17.10
CA VAL A 283 11.14 -56.14 -18.44
C VAL A 283 10.86 -55.01 -19.47
N ALA A 284 11.74 -54.95 -20.48
CA ALA A 284 11.67 -54.55 -21.91
C ALA A 284 10.68 -53.50 -22.49
N PRO A 285 11.08 -52.79 -23.58
CA PRO A 285 10.37 -51.63 -24.13
C PRO A 285 9.33 -52.02 -25.19
N THR A 286 8.13 -51.44 -25.14
CA THR A 286 7.17 -51.50 -26.24
C THR A 286 7.24 -50.21 -27.07
N VAL A 287 7.60 -50.41 -28.34
CA VAL A 287 7.57 -49.44 -29.44
C VAL A 287 6.11 -49.19 -29.83
N MET A 288 5.64 -47.94 -29.88
CA MET A 288 4.52 -47.56 -30.75
C MET A 288 4.75 -46.16 -31.31
N SER A 289 4.66 -46.12 -32.63
CA SER A 289 5.05 -45.07 -33.57
C SER A 289 4.03 -43.94 -33.72
N CYS A 290 4.56 -42.81 -34.21
CA CYS A 290 4.02 -41.52 -34.66
C CYS A 290 2.61 -41.45 -35.30
N ALA A 291 1.93 -40.33 -35.06
CA ALA A 291 1.35 -39.40 -36.04
C ALA A 291 0.88 -38.14 -35.27
N ASP A 292 1.45 -36.95 -35.42
CA ASP A 292 1.40 -35.99 -36.55
C ASP A 292 0.62 -34.74 -36.10
N ALA A 293 1.25 -33.57 -36.21
CA ALA A 293 0.66 -32.24 -36.40
C ALA A 293 1.61 -31.10 -35.93
N THR A 294 2.45 -30.68 -36.88
CA THR A 294 2.79 -29.28 -37.21
C THR A 294 3.53 -28.40 -36.18
N ARG A 295 4.85 -28.27 -36.36
CA ARG A 295 5.65 -27.09 -35.95
C ARG A 295 5.88 -26.19 -37.19
N PRO A 296 5.84 -24.85 -37.07
CA PRO A 296 6.25 -23.94 -38.14
C PRO A 296 7.79 -23.86 -38.30
N PRO A 297 8.30 -23.49 -39.48
CA PRO A 297 9.73 -23.57 -39.82
C PRO A 297 10.55 -22.45 -39.17
N VAL A 298 11.76 -22.82 -38.72
CA VAL A 298 12.83 -21.93 -38.26
C VAL A 298 13.64 -21.47 -39.47
N PRO A 299 13.88 -20.15 -39.68
CA PRO A 299 14.78 -19.70 -40.73
C PRO A 299 16.24 -19.83 -40.27
N THR A 300 16.97 -20.75 -40.89
CA THR A 300 18.44 -20.82 -40.85
C THR A 300 19.02 -19.78 -41.80
N GLY A 301 19.61 -18.72 -41.27
CA GLY A 301 20.48 -17.82 -42.03
C GLY A 301 21.92 -18.29 -41.92
N GLU A 302 22.51 -18.74 -43.02
CA GLU A 302 23.96 -18.85 -43.20
C GLU A 302 24.52 -17.59 -43.89
N PRO A 303 25.82 -17.29 -43.70
CA PRO A 303 26.41 -15.99 -44.01
C PRO A 303 26.87 -15.91 -45.47
N ARG A 304 26.67 -14.75 -46.10
CA ARG A 304 27.47 -14.23 -47.21
C ARG A 304 27.67 -12.75 -47.04
#